data_AF-A0A2H0KAL2-F1
#
_entry.id   AF-A0A2H0KAL2-F1
#
_cell.length_a   1.000
_cell.length_b   1.000
_cell.length_c   1.000
_cell.angle_alpha   90.00
_cell.angle_beta   90.00
_cell.angle_gamma   90.00
#
_symmetry.space_group_name_H-M   'P 1'
#
loop_
_entity.id
_entity.type
_entity.pdbx_description
1 polymer ?
#
loop_
_entity_poly.entity_id
_entity_poly.type
_entity_poly.pdbx_seq_one_letter_code
_entity_poly.pdbx_strand_id
1 'polypeptide(L)'
;MEVSPNKDPDLSYYKICGQRFWELISGNEKLYIDIVKPIGYKSREKNEEFAENYAQIVNKLTMEFSQKFCDEGKINWGKLVEFNSGFEKLIRK
;
A
#
# COMPACT_ATOMS: atom_id res chain seq x y z
N MET A 1 6.45 21.72 -25.32
CA MET A 1 5.01 21.41 -25.18
C MET A 1 4.34 22.57 -24.48
N GLU A 2 3.26 23.03 -25.10
CA GLU A 2 2.59 24.32 -24.90
C GLU A 2 1.85 24.39 -23.56
N VAL A 3 1.83 25.57 -22.95
CA VAL A 3 0.86 25.90 -21.91
C VAL A 3 -0.44 26.15 -22.67
N SER A 4 -1.29 25.13 -22.78
CA SER A 4 -2.58 25.29 -23.45
C SER A 4 -3.48 26.15 -22.53
N PRO A 5 -3.97 27.32 -22.98
CA PRO A 5 -4.98 28.06 -22.25
C PRO A 5 -6.22 27.17 -22.13
N ASN A 6 -6.88 27.21 -20.97
CA ASN A 6 -8.09 26.44 -20.76
C ASN A 6 -9.17 26.87 -21.77
N LYS A 7 -9.93 25.92 -22.32
CA LYS A 7 -10.96 26.16 -23.35
C LYS A 7 -12.22 26.84 -22.81
N ASP A 8 -12.24 27.20 -21.52
CA ASP A 8 -13.38 27.75 -20.81
C ASP A 8 -13.08 29.17 -20.33
N PRO A 9 -13.75 30.22 -20.85
CA PRO A 9 -13.41 31.62 -20.60
C PRO A 9 -13.64 32.08 -19.15
N ASP A 10 -14.37 31.32 -18.32
CA ASP A 10 -14.66 31.65 -16.91
C ASP A 10 -13.70 31.01 -15.89
N LEU A 11 -12.76 30.16 -16.32
CA LEU A 11 -11.81 29.48 -15.42
C LEU A 11 -10.39 30.02 -15.55
N SER A 12 -9.99 30.88 -14.60
CA SER A 12 -8.67 31.54 -14.54
C SER A 12 -7.59 30.68 -13.86
N TYR A 13 -7.37 29.45 -14.27
CA TYR A 13 -6.25 28.63 -13.72
C TYR A 13 -5.38 28.02 -14.81
N TYR A 14 -4.09 27.88 -14.50
CA TYR A 14 -3.09 27.30 -15.39
C TYR A 14 -2.85 25.83 -15.05
N LYS A 15 -2.94 24.96 -16.05
CA LYS A 15 -2.55 23.55 -15.92
C LYS A 15 -1.08 23.38 -16.28
N ILE A 16 -0.22 23.23 -15.28
CA ILE A 16 1.23 23.06 -15.44
C ILE A 16 1.63 21.74 -14.77
N CYS A 17 2.45 20.93 -15.45
CA CYS A 17 2.89 19.61 -14.96
C CYS A 17 4.39 19.37 -15.24
N GLY A 18 4.98 18.39 -14.56
CA GLY A 18 6.37 17.97 -14.77
C GLY A 18 7.40 19.02 -14.32
N GLN A 19 8.57 19.06 -14.96
CA GLN A 19 9.67 19.99 -14.62
C GLN A 19 9.18 21.43 -14.45
N ARG A 20 8.35 21.93 -15.38
CA ARG A 20 7.84 23.31 -15.35
C ARG A 20 7.00 23.63 -14.11
N PHE A 21 6.27 22.65 -13.59
CA PHE A 21 5.52 22.83 -12.34
C PHE A 21 6.46 22.97 -11.15
N TRP A 22 7.44 22.06 -11.05
CA TRP A 22 8.40 22.06 -9.94
C TRP A 22 9.32 23.28 -9.97
N GLU A 23 9.76 23.70 -11.16
CA GLU A 23 10.53 24.92 -11.37
C GLU A 23 9.73 26.16 -10.97
N LEU A 24 8.46 26.26 -11.37
CA LEU A 24 7.60 27.38 -11.03
C LEU A 24 7.47 27.59 -9.52
N ILE A 25 7.26 26.53 -8.76
CA ILE A 25 7.02 26.64 -7.31
C ILE A 25 8.31 26.76 -6.48
N SER A 26 9.46 26.40 -7.03
CA SER A 26 10.72 26.32 -6.29
C SER A 26 11.83 27.23 -6.78
N GLY A 27 11.73 27.77 -7.99
CA GLY A 27 12.80 28.47 -8.69
C GLY A 27 13.97 27.56 -9.11
N ASN A 28 13.86 26.23 -8.96
CA ASN A 28 14.90 25.28 -9.28
C ASN A 28 14.45 24.31 -10.40
N GLU A 29 15.03 24.46 -11.58
CA GLU A 29 14.81 23.60 -12.75
C GLU A 29 15.07 22.11 -12.49
N LYS A 30 15.96 21.79 -11.53
CA LYS A 30 16.39 20.42 -11.22
C LYS A 30 15.61 19.79 -10.07
N LEU A 31 14.71 20.51 -9.41
CA LEU A 31 14.02 20.02 -8.21
C LEU A 31 13.29 18.69 -8.45
N TYR A 32 12.66 18.51 -9.62
CA TYR A 32 11.98 17.25 -9.94
C TYR A 32 12.93 16.04 -9.95
N ILE A 33 14.20 16.24 -10.34
CA ILE A 33 15.24 15.21 -10.30
C ILE A 33 15.69 14.98 -8.86
N ASP A 34 15.88 16.06 -8.12
CA ASP A 34 16.33 16.04 -6.72
C ASP A 34 15.30 15.38 -5.78
N ILE A 35 14.02 15.37 -6.15
CA ILE A 35 12.95 14.66 -5.41
C ILE A 35 12.83 13.22 -5.89
N VAL A 36 12.77 12.98 -7.20
CA VAL A 36 12.46 11.65 -7.75
C VAL A 36 13.62 10.66 -7.54
N LYS A 37 14.89 11.09 -7.66
CA LYS A 37 16.04 10.20 -7.46
C LYS A 37 16.12 9.64 -6.03
N PRO A 38 16.06 10.45 -4.96
CA PRO A 38 16.10 9.93 -3.59
C PRO A 38 14.93 9.03 -3.24
N ILE A 39 13.73 9.30 -3.79
CA ILE A 39 12.57 8.41 -3.63
C ILE A 39 12.90 7.05 -4.24
N GLY A 40 13.43 7.00 -5.47
CA GLY A 40 13.79 5.73 -6.11
C GLY A 40 14.74 4.85 -5.28
N TYR A 41 15.78 5.44 -4.68
CA TYR A 41 16.74 4.69 -3.83
C TYR A 41 16.13 4.29 -2.48
N LYS A 42 15.47 5.21 -1.76
CA LYS A 42 14.84 4.93 -0.46
C LYS A 42 13.67 3.95 -0.58
N SER A 43 12.98 3.96 -1.71
CA SER A 43 11.93 2.98 -2.00
C SER A 43 12.45 1.56 -2.04
N ARG A 44 13.69 1.33 -2.51
CA ARG A 44 14.27 -0.02 -2.53
C ARG A 44 14.48 -0.57 -1.11
N GLU A 45 15.07 0.21 -0.22
CA GLU A 45 15.28 -0.17 1.18
C GLU A 45 13.94 -0.45 1.88
N LYS A 46 12.93 0.39 1.64
CA LYS A 46 11.58 0.20 2.19
C LYS A 46 10.87 -1.02 1.61
N ASN A 47 11.14 -1.37 0.35
CA ASN A 47 10.59 -2.56 -0.28
C ASN A 47 11.21 -3.84 0.31
N GLU A 48 12.50 -3.84 0.59
CA GLU A 48 13.19 -4.96 1.23
C GLU A 48 12.65 -5.19 2.65
N GLU A 49 12.57 -4.14 3.47
CA GLU A 49 11.97 -4.18 4.81
C GLU A 49 10.50 -4.64 4.76
N PHE A 50 9.72 -4.16 3.78
CA PHE A 50 8.35 -4.60 3.58
C PHE A 50 8.26 -6.09 3.24
N ALA A 51 9.11 -6.57 2.33
CA ALA A 51 9.10 -7.97 1.91
C ALA A 51 9.44 -8.91 3.07
N GLU A 52 10.41 -8.55 3.90
CA GLU A 52 10.78 -9.31 5.10
C GLU A 52 9.62 -9.36 6.11
N ASN A 53 9.05 -8.20 6.45
CA ASN A 53 7.92 -8.14 7.38
C ASN A 53 6.68 -8.87 6.86
N TYR A 54 6.42 -8.77 5.56
CA TYR A 54 5.33 -9.51 4.91
C TYR A 54 5.53 -11.02 5.03
N ALA A 55 6.74 -11.52 4.74
CA ALA A 55 7.06 -12.94 4.89
C ALA A 55 6.91 -13.43 6.34
N GLN A 56 7.31 -12.61 7.32
CA GLN A 56 7.11 -12.92 8.74
C GLN A 56 5.61 -13.05 9.10
N ILE A 57 4.78 -12.13 8.62
CA ILE A 57 3.33 -12.16 8.84
C ILE A 57 2.71 -13.40 8.20
N VAL A 58 3.08 -13.73 6.96
CA VAL A 58 2.60 -14.93 6.28
C VAL A 58 2.94 -16.18 7.09
N ASN A 59 4.21 -16.33 7.52
CA ASN A 59 4.63 -17.49 8.30
C ASN A 59 3.88 -17.61 9.64
N LYS A 60 3.70 -16.49 10.34
CA LYS A 60 2.96 -16.46 11.60
C LYS A 60 1.50 -16.86 11.40
N LEU A 61 0.85 -16.31 10.38
CA LEU A 61 -0.54 -16.65 10.04
C LEU A 61 -0.67 -18.12 9.63
N THR A 62 0.25 -18.63 8.82
CA THR A 62 0.27 -20.05 8.42
C THR A 62 0.45 -20.97 9.63
N MET A 63 1.36 -20.63 10.55
CA MET A 63 1.57 -21.41 11.77
C MET A 63 0.31 -21.39 12.66
N GLU A 64 -0.25 -20.22 12.93
CA GLU A 64 -1.46 -20.08 13.74
C GLU A 64 -2.66 -20.78 13.10
N PHE A 65 -2.83 -20.64 11.78
CA PHE A 65 -3.86 -21.34 11.03
C PHE A 65 -3.69 -22.85 11.14
N SER A 66 -2.46 -23.36 10.94
CA SER A 66 -2.20 -24.81 10.99
C SER A 66 -2.46 -25.37 12.38
N GLN A 67 -2.03 -24.68 13.43
CA GLN A 67 -2.28 -25.09 14.82
C GLN A 67 -3.77 -25.06 15.18
N LYS A 68 -4.53 -24.10 14.65
CA LYS A 68 -5.95 -23.94 15.00
C LYS A 68 -6.87 -24.78 14.13
N PHE A 69 -6.57 -24.96 12.85
CA PHE A 69 -7.52 -25.47 11.86
C PHE A 69 -7.02 -26.68 11.08
N CYS A 70 -5.85 -27.25 11.39
CA CYS A 70 -5.39 -28.48 10.76
C CYS A 70 -5.24 -29.62 11.77
N ASP A 71 -5.75 -30.80 11.42
CA ASP A 71 -5.56 -32.06 12.14
C ASP A 71 -4.65 -32.95 11.29
N GLU A 72 -3.51 -33.39 11.85
CA GLU A 72 -2.50 -34.21 11.14
C GLU A 72 -2.09 -33.61 9.77
N GLY A 73 -2.03 -32.28 9.68
CA GLY A 73 -1.68 -31.56 8.45
C GLY A 73 -2.81 -31.42 7.43
N LYS A 74 -4.02 -31.93 7.70
CA LYS A 74 -5.21 -31.73 6.87
C LYS A 74 -6.10 -30.64 7.46
N ILE A 75 -6.65 -29.77 6.63
CA ILE A 75 -7.57 -28.73 7.08
C ILE A 75 -8.85 -29.37 7.64
N ASN A 76 -9.17 -29.06 8.89
CA ASN A 76 -10.46 -29.32 9.51
C ASN A 76 -11.44 -28.20 9.12
N TRP A 77 -12.13 -28.41 8.01
CA TRP A 77 -13.12 -27.46 7.49
C TRP A 77 -14.26 -27.21 8.46
N GLY A 78 -14.68 -28.21 9.24
CA GLY A 78 -15.74 -28.05 10.23
C GLY A 78 -15.37 -27.00 11.27
N LYS A 79 -14.18 -27.12 11.85
CA LYS A 79 -13.64 -26.17 12.84
C LYS A 79 -13.44 -24.77 12.26
N LEU A 80 -12.98 -24.68 11.02
CA LEU A 80 -12.81 -23.38 10.34
C LEU A 80 -14.14 -22.68 10.07
N VAL A 81 -15.15 -23.41 9.59
CA VAL A 81 -16.49 -22.86 9.33
C VAL A 81 -17.18 -22.50 10.64
N GLU A 82 -17.10 -23.36 11.66
CA GLU A 82 -17.63 -23.07 13.00
C GLU A 82 -16.98 -21.82 13.61
N PHE A 83 -15.66 -21.64 13.44
CA PHE A 83 -14.98 -20.44 13.91
C PHE A 83 -15.44 -19.16 13.19
N ASN A 84 -15.65 -19.20 11.87
CA ASN A 84 -16.03 -18.01 11.10
C ASN A 84 -17.52 -17.68 11.17
N SER A 85 -18.38 -18.67 11.36
CA SER A 85 -19.83 -18.53 11.17
C SER A 85 -20.66 -19.14 12.29
N GLY A 86 -20.03 -19.84 13.24
CA GLY A 86 -20.71 -20.43 14.38
C GLY A 86 -21.25 -19.38 15.35
N PHE A 87 -22.35 -19.73 16.02
CA PHE A 87 -22.93 -18.87 17.03
C PHE A 87 -22.17 -19.00 18.35
N GLU A 88 -21.54 -17.92 18.81
CA GLU A 88 -20.84 -17.92 20.08
C GLU A 88 -21.86 -17.90 21.23
N LYS A 89 -21.98 -19.01 21.96
CA LYS A 89 -22.77 -19.03 23.20
C LYS A 89 -22.04 -18.20 24.25
N LEU A 90 -22.49 -16.95 24.42
CA LEU A 90 -22.17 -16.14 25.59
C LEU A 90 -22.57 -16.90 26.86
N ILE A 91 -21.61 -17.58 27.50
CA ILE A 91 -21.79 -18.07 28.86
C ILE A 91 -21.76 -16.83 29.76
N ARG A 92 -22.94 -16.38 30.19
CA ARG A 92 -23.05 -15.39 31.25
C ARG A 92 -22.52 -16.03 32.53
N LYS A 93 -21.38 -15.54 33.01
CA LYS A 93 -20.86 -15.79 34.36
C LYS A 93 -21.80 -15.23 35.41
#